data_AF-A0A2V6W7N7-F1
#
_entry.id   AF-A0A2V6W7N7-F1
#
_cell.length_a   1.000
_cell.length_b   1.000
_cell.length_c   1.000
_cell.angle_alpha   90.00
_cell.angle_beta   90.00
_cell.angle_gamma   90.00
#
_symmetry.space_group_name_H-M   'P 1'
#
loop_
_entity.id
_entity.type
_entity.pdbx_description
1 polymer ?
#
loop_
_entity_poly.entity_id
_entity_poly.type
_entity_poly.pdbx_seq_one_letter_code
_entity_poly.pdbx_strand_id
1 'polypeptide(L)'
;MPKEKFDALPQYETSPLFDELERLVIRYAEQMTTRVQVEPALVEQLGKQLNPAQLVQLTLSIAAANFTNRFNEALGSELEVRH
;
A
#
# COMPACT_ATOMS: atom_id res chain seq x y z
N MET A 1 -8.06 7.45 -9.39
CA MET A 1 -7.39 8.52 -8.63
C MET A 1 -7.02 9.65 -9.58
N PRO A 2 -7.22 10.93 -9.22
CA PRO A 2 -6.79 12.07 -10.05
C PRO A 2 -5.28 12.04 -10.29
N LYS A 3 -4.83 12.50 -11.47
CA LYS A 3 -3.40 12.52 -11.84
C LYS A 3 -2.54 13.27 -10.82
N GLU A 4 -3.00 14.45 -10.38
CA GLU A 4 -2.30 15.27 -9.38
C GLU A 4 -2.06 14.52 -8.07
N LYS A 5 -3.02 13.69 -7.66
CA LYS A 5 -2.89 12.87 -6.44
C LYS A 5 -1.93 11.69 -6.66
N PHE A 6 -1.92 11.11 -7.86
CA PHE A 6 -0.92 10.10 -8.22
C PHE A 6 0.50 10.67 -8.19
N ASP A 7 0.69 11.83 -8.82
CA ASP A 7 1.99 12.49 -8.92
C ASP A 7 2.52 12.92 -7.54
N ALA A 8 1.63 13.16 -6.57
CA ALA A 8 1.98 13.52 -5.20
C ALA A 8 2.26 12.32 -4.28
N LEU A 9 2.11 11.06 -4.75
CA LEU A 9 2.39 9.86 -3.95
C LEU A 9 3.77 9.86 -3.29
N PRO A 10 4.88 10.28 -3.96
CA PRO A 10 6.19 10.28 -3.32
C PRO A 10 6.31 11.27 -2.14
N GLN A 11 5.36 12.19 -1.96
CA GLN A 11 5.29 13.13 -0.84
C GLN A 11 3.97 13.01 -0.06
N TYR A 12 3.34 11.83 -0.08
CA TYR A 12 2.02 11.61 0.53
C TYR A 12 1.95 12.02 2.01
N GLU A 13 3.06 11.89 2.75
CA GLU A 13 3.14 12.21 4.18
C GLU A 13 2.95 13.69 4.51
N THR A 14 3.12 14.59 3.54
CA THR A 14 2.99 16.04 3.75
C THR A 14 2.00 16.67 2.78
N SER A 15 1.75 16.04 1.64
CA SER A 15 0.83 16.54 0.62
C SER A 15 -0.61 16.68 1.14
N PRO A 16 -1.24 17.87 0.99
CA PRO A 16 -2.61 18.11 1.44
C PRO A 16 -3.65 17.31 0.64
N LEU A 17 -3.23 16.60 -0.42
CA LEU A 17 -4.11 15.79 -1.26
C LEU A 17 -4.50 14.44 -0.61
N PHE A 18 -3.82 14.06 0.48
CA PHE A 18 -4.09 12.82 1.20
C PHE A 18 -4.63 13.11 2.59
N ASP A 19 -5.75 12.49 2.91
CA ASP A 19 -6.29 12.50 4.27
C ASP A 19 -5.50 11.59 5.22
N GLU A 20 -5.90 11.56 6.49
CA GLU A 20 -5.22 10.76 7.51
C GLU A 20 -5.27 9.26 7.19
N LEU A 21 -6.43 8.74 6.78
CA LEU A 21 -6.60 7.32 6.49
C LEU A 21 -5.72 6.90 5.30
N GLU A 22 -5.72 7.69 4.24
CA GLU A 22 -4.92 7.44 3.05
C GLU A 22 -3.42 7.40 3.38
N ARG A 23 -2.95 8.31 4.24
CA ARG A 23 -1.55 8.30 4.71
C ARG A 23 -1.23 7.05 5.51
N LEU A 24 -2.13 6.63 6.41
CA LEU A 24 -1.94 5.39 7.18
C LEU A 24 -1.91 4.16 6.26
N VAL A 25 -2.79 4.11 5.26
CA VAL A 25 -2.87 3.02 4.27
C VAL A 25 -1.59 2.94 3.43
N ILE A 26 -1.11 4.08 2.91
CA ILE A 26 0.12 4.12 2.11
C ILE A 26 1.31 3.67 2.96
N ARG A 27 1.46 4.20 4.18
CA ARG A 27 2.53 3.79 5.11
C ARG A 27 2.47 2.30 5.44
N TYR A 28 1.27 1.76 5.64
CA TYR A 28 1.08 0.34 5.93
C TYR A 28 1.51 -0.53 4.75
N ALA A 29 1.15 -0.14 3.52
CA ALA A 29 1.61 -0.81 2.30
C ALA A 29 3.14 -0.74 2.15
N GLU A 30 3.76 0.42 2.36
CA GLU A 30 5.21 0.59 2.31
C GLU A 30 5.94 -0.33 3.29
N GLN A 31 5.48 -0.41 4.55
CA GLN A 31 6.08 -1.29 5.56
C GLN A 31 5.92 -2.77 5.20
N MET A 32 4.72 -3.20 4.76
CA MET A 32 4.49 -4.58 4.32
C MET A 32 5.39 -4.97 3.14
N THR A 33 5.66 -4.04 2.22
CA THR A 33 6.46 -4.30 1.02
C THR A 33 7.97 -4.28 1.30
N THR A 34 8.45 -3.34 2.11
CA THR A 34 9.90 -3.10 2.29
C THR A 34 10.50 -3.76 3.53
N ARG A 35 9.71 -3.98 4.59
CA ARG A 35 10.19 -4.47 5.89
C ARG A 35 9.59 -5.81 6.30
N VAL A 36 8.52 -6.25 5.63
CA VAL A 36 7.69 -7.42 5.99
C VAL A 36 6.92 -7.25 7.31
N GLN A 37 7.60 -6.80 8.37
CA GLN A 37 7.00 -6.46 9.65
C GLN A 37 6.45 -5.03 9.62
N VAL A 38 5.20 -4.89 10.05
CA VAL A 38 4.54 -3.60 10.22
C VAL A 38 4.53 -3.25 11.71
N GLU A 39 4.79 -1.99 12.03
CA GLU A 39 4.72 -1.46 13.38
C GLU A 39 3.31 -1.68 14.00
N PRO A 40 3.21 -2.28 15.21
CA PRO A 40 1.92 -2.52 15.85
C PRO A 40 1.08 -1.26 16.06
N ALA A 41 1.74 -0.14 16.36
CA ALA A 41 1.07 1.15 16.53
C ALA A 41 0.36 1.63 15.25
N LEU A 42 0.89 1.30 14.06
CA LEU A 42 0.26 1.62 12.78
C LEU A 42 -0.98 0.78 12.55
N VAL A 43 -0.93 -0.52 12.89
CA VAL A 43 -2.09 -1.42 12.85
C VAL A 43 -3.19 -0.93 13.79
N GLU A 44 -2.82 -0.49 14.99
CA GLU A 44 -3.77 0.08 15.96
C GLU A 44 -4.42 1.38 15.42
N GLN A 45 -3.65 2.28 14.81
CA GLN A 45 -4.17 3.51 14.20
C GLN A 45 -5.14 3.20 13.06
N LEU A 46 -4.81 2.24 12.18
CA LEU A 46 -5.72 1.79 11.14
C LEU A 46 -6.99 1.16 11.73
N GLY A 47 -6.88 0.36 12.78
CA GLY A 47 -8.02 -0.26 13.46
C GLY A 47 -8.98 0.74 14.14
N LYS A 48 -8.55 1.98 14.36
CA LYS A 48 -9.44 3.08 14.82
C LYS A 48 -10.31 3.65 13.70
N GLN A 49 -9.89 3.50 12.44
CA GLN A 49 -10.57 4.05 11.26
C GLN A 49 -11.24 2.98 10.39
N LEU A 50 -10.72 1.76 10.41
CA LEU A 50 -11.21 0.61 9.66
C LEU A 50 -11.80 -0.43 10.61
N ASN A 51 -12.92 -1.02 10.21
CA ASN A 51 -13.43 -2.20 10.90
C ASN A 51 -12.51 -3.42 10.64
N PRO A 52 -12.62 -4.50 11.44
CA PRO A 52 -11.75 -5.66 11.30
C PRO A 52 -11.76 -6.29 9.89
N ALA A 53 -12.92 -6.34 9.22
CA ALA A 53 -13.03 -6.90 7.89
C ALA A 53 -12.31 -6.04 6.84
N GLN A 54 -12.42 -4.71 6.94
CA GLN A 54 -11.72 -3.76 6.07
C GLN A 54 -10.20 -3.86 6.23
N LEU A 55 -9.71 -3.98 7.48
CA LEU A 55 -8.29 -4.15 7.73
C LEU A 55 -7.76 -5.47 7.14
N VAL A 56 -8.49 -6.57 7.30
CA VAL A 56 -8.15 -7.86 6.67
C VAL A 56 -8.11 -7.74 5.15
N GLN A 57 -9.10 -7.08 4.53
CA GLN A 57 -9.14 -6.87 3.08
C GLN A 57 -7.98 -6.00 2.58
N LEU A 58 -7.60 -4.97 3.34
CA LEU A 58 -6.45 -4.12 3.04
C LEU A 58 -5.17 -4.95 3.04
N THR A 59 -4.91 -5.70 4.12
CA THR A 59 -3.74 -6.57 4.25
C THR A 59 -3.68 -7.62 3.14
N LEU A 60 -4.82 -8.25 2.81
CA LEU A 60 -4.90 -9.24 1.73
C LEU A 60 -4.56 -8.63 0.36
N SER A 61 -5.08 -7.44 0.09
CA SER A 61 -4.83 -6.74 -1.18
C SER A 61 -3.35 -6.42 -1.37
N ILE A 62 -2.70 -5.91 -0.33
CA ILE A 62 -1.26 -5.62 -0.35
C ILE A 62 -0.46 -6.91 -0.48
N ALA A 63 -0.81 -7.96 0.27
CA ALA A 63 -0.14 -9.25 0.21
C ALA A 63 -0.23 -9.88 -1.20
N ALA A 64 -1.37 -9.80 -1.86
CA ALA A 64 -1.56 -10.30 -3.22
C ALA A 64 -0.69 -9.55 -4.24
N ALA A 65 -0.64 -8.22 -4.18
CA ALA A 65 0.24 -7.42 -5.04
C ALA A 65 1.72 -7.77 -4.81
N ASN A 66 2.11 -7.90 -3.54
CA ASN A 66 3.45 -8.30 -3.12
C ASN A 66 3.83 -9.72 -3.58
N PHE A 67 2.88 -10.65 -3.64
CA PHE A 67 3.07 -11.98 -4.20
C PHE A 67 3.29 -11.90 -5.71
N THR A 68 2.40 -11.21 -6.44
CA THR A 68 2.50 -11.07 -7.90
C THR A 68 3.81 -10.42 -8.33
N ASN A 69 4.25 -9.38 -7.62
CA ASN A 69 5.54 -8.74 -7.89
C ASN A 69 6.71 -9.71 -7.75
N ARG A 70 6.76 -10.47 -6.65
CA ARG A 70 7.82 -11.48 -6.41
C ARG A 70 7.75 -12.64 -7.39
N PHE A 71 6.56 -13.07 -7.77
CA PHE A 71 6.35 -14.12 -8.76
C PHE A 71 6.86 -13.69 -10.14
N ASN A 72 6.51 -12.48 -10.59
CA ASN A 72 6.97 -11.93 -11.86
C ASN A 72 8.49 -11.71 -11.86
N GLU A 73 9.05 -11.17 -10.78
CA GLU A 73 10.49 -10.98 -10.61
C GLU A 73 11.25 -12.32 -10.70
N ALA A 74 10.77 -13.36 -10.01
CA ALA A 74 11.40 -14.68 -10.02
C ALA A 74 11.34 -15.38 -11.39
N LEU A 75 10.31 -15.11 -12.19
CA LEU A 75 10.15 -15.69 -13.53
C LEU A 75 10.82 -14.88 -14.64
N GLY A 76 11.38 -13.70 -14.33
CA GLY A 76 11.95 -12.81 -15.35
C GLY A 76 10.90 -12.27 -16.32
N SER A 77 9.63 -12.23 -15.90
CA SER A 77 8.53 -11.68 -16.69
C SER A 77 8.69 -10.16 -16.72
N GLU A 78 9.44 -9.65 -17.71
CA GLU A 78 9.29 -8.24 -18.08
C GLU A 78 7.82 -8.02 -18.47
N LEU A 79 7.14 -7.18 -17.70
CA LEU A 79 5.77 -6.73 -17.93
C LEU A 79 5.53 -6.59 -19.44
N GLU A 80 4.54 -7.30 -19.99
CA GLU A 80 4.11 -7.08 -21.37
C GLU A 80 3.89 -5.58 -21.58
N VAL A 81 4.83 -4.94 -22.26
CA VAL A 81 4.65 -3.58 -22.77
C VAL A 81 3.60 -3.73 -23.85
N ARG A 82 2.36 -3.44 -23.48
CA ARG A 82 1.23 -3.46 -24.39
C ARG A 82 1.53 -2.47 -25.53
N HIS A 83 1.90 -3.00 -26.70
CA HIS A 83 2.03 -2.27 -27.96
C HIS A 83 0.67 -1.73 -28.44
#